data_AF-A0A925L2G6-F1
#
_entry.id   AF-A0A925L2G6-F1
#
_cell.length_a   1.000
_cell.length_b   1.000
_cell.length_c   1.000
_cell.angle_alpha   90.00
_cell.angle_beta   90.00
_cell.angle_gamma   90.00
#
_symmetry.space_group_name_H-M   'P 1'
#
loop_
_entity.id
_entity.type
_entity.pdbx_description
1 polymer ?
#
loop_
_entity_poly.entity_id
_entity_poly.type
_entity_poly.pdbx_seq_one_letter_code
_entity_poly.pdbx_strand_id
1 'polypeptide(L)' 'MVDMLAGLLPAEIWRLIVIVVQILAIVVPLLVAVAYLTYAERKVIGAIQLRKGPNVVGPFGLLQ' A
#
# COMPACT_ATOMS: atom_id res chain seq x y z
N MET A 1 -20.03 -21.27 -7.78
CA MET A 1 -18.65 -21.07 -8.31
C MET A 1 -17.62 -21.21 -7.21
N VAL A 2 -17.80 -20.54 -6.06
CA VAL A 2 -16.93 -20.69 -4.87
C VAL A 2 -17.00 -22.12 -4.30
N ASP A 3 -18.17 -22.75 -4.32
CA ASP A 3 -18.36 -24.13 -3.83
C ASP A 3 -17.68 -25.20 -4.69
N MET A 4 -17.45 -24.91 -5.98
CA MET A 4 -16.76 -25.81 -6.91
C MET A 4 -15.24 -25.81 -6.68
N LEU A 5 -14.68 -24.69 -6.20
CA LEU A 5 -13.27 -24.56 -5.84
C LEU A 5 -12.98 -25.11 -4.42
N ALA A 6 -13.98 -25.07 -3.54
CA ALA A 6 -13.88 -25.60 -2.18
C ALA A 6 -13.74 -27.14 -2.12
N GLY A 7 -14.06 -27.85 -3.21
CA GLY A 7 -13.88 -29.31 -3.31
C GLY A 7 -12.45 -29.77 -3.65
N LEU A 8 -11.55 -28.85 -4.03
CA LEU A 8 -10.21 -29.16 -4.55
C LEU A 8 -9.10 -29.00 -3.50
N LEU A 9 -9.38 -28.35 -2.37
CA LEU A 9 -8.44 -28.09 -1.28
C LEU A 9 -9.10 -28.35 0.09
N PRO A 10 -8.35 -28.82 1.11
CA PRO A 10 -8.86 -28.95 2.48
C PRO A 10 -9.44 -27.64 3.01
N ALA A 11 -10.57 -27.71 3.73
CA ALA A 11 -11.30 -26.56 4.26
C ALA A 11 -10.43 -25.60 5.11
N GLU A 12 -9.35 -26.11 5.72
CA GLU A 12 -8.39 -25.32 6.49
C GLU A 12 -7.56 -24.35 5.63
N ILE A 13 -7.20 -24.76 4.40
CA ILE A 13 -6.40 -23.92 3.50
C ILE A 13 -7.22 -22.72 3.05
N TRP A 14 -8.51 -22.92 2.79
CA TRP A 14 -9.42 -21.84 2.40
C TRP A 14 -9.55 -20.79 3.51
N ARG A 15 -9.67 -21.22 4.77
CA ARG A 15 -9.69 -20.32 5.93
C ARG A 15 -8.41 -19.48 6.01
N LEU A 16 -7.25 -20.12 5.85
CA LEU A 16 -5.95 -19.44 5.88
C LEU A 16 -5.83 -18.39 4.78
N ILE A 17 -6.23 -18.71 3.54
CA ILE A 17 -6.17 -17.76 2.41
C ILE A 17 -7.03 -16.53 2.70
N VAL A 18 -8.26 -16.71 3.19
CA VAL A 18 -9.16 -15.60 3.50
C VAL A 18 -8.56 -14.69 4.58
N ILE A 19 -7.98 -15.27 5.64
CA ILE A 19 -7.33 -14.49 6.71
C ILE A 19 -6.15 -13.69 6.18
N VAL A 20 -5.28 -14.31 5.36
CA VAL A 20 -4.12 -13.62 4.77
C VAL A 20 -4.56 -12.47 3.85
N VAL A 21 -5.58 -12.69 3.03
CA VAL A 21 -6.13 -11.65 2.15
C VAL A 21 -6.68 -10.47 2.97
N GLN A 22 -7.37 -10.72 4.08
CA GLN A 22 -7.86 -9.66 4.97
C GLN A 22 -6.73 -8.86 5.60
N ILE A 23 -5.65 -9.52 6.04
CA ILE A 23 -4.46 -8.85 6.57
C ILE A 23 -3.83 -7.95 5.50
N LEU A 24 -3.61 -8.48 4.30
CA LEU A 24 -3.03 -7.71 3.19
C LEU A 24 -3.93 -6.54 2.78
N ALA A 25 -5.25 -6.72 2.80
CA ALA A 25 -6.21 -5.66 2.47
C ALA A 25 -6.10 -4.44 3.41
N ILE A 26 -5.63 -4.62 4.65
CA ILE A 26 -5.41 -3.54 5.60
C ILE A 26 -3.96 -3.01 5.52
N VAL A 27 -2.98 -3.91 5.47
CA VAL A 27 -1.56 -3.54 5.51
C VAL A 27 -1.12 -2.79 4.26
N VAL A 28 -1.57 -3.20 3.07
CA VAL A 28 -1.18 -2.56 1.81
C VAL A 28 -1.58 -1.07 1.77
N PRO A 29 -2.86 -0.69 1.97
CA PRO A 29 -3.23 0.73 1.95
C PRO A 29 -2.60 1.51 3.11
N LEU A 30 -2.34 0.89 4.26
CA LEU A 30 -1.61 1.53 5.36
C LEU A 30 -0.18 1.91 4.95
N LEU A 31 0.56 0.99 4.34
CA LEU A 31 1.93 1.26 3.86
C LEU A 31 1.95 2.31 2.76
N VAL A 32 0.97 2.28 1.86
CA VAL A 32 0.82 3.32 0.82
C VAL A 32 0.54 4.69 1.44
N ALA A 33 -0.35 4.76 2.44
CA ALA A 33 -0.66 6.00 3.13
C ALA A 33 0.59 6.59 3.83
N VAL A 34 1.37 5.74 4.51
CA VAL A 34 2.63 6.15 5.15
C VAL A 34 3.65 6.63 4.11
N ALA A 35 3.80 5.94 2.99
CA ALA A 35 4.71 6.34 1.92
C ALA A 35 4.36 7.75 1.39
N TYR A 36 3.08 8.03 1.11
CA TYR A 36 2.65 9.35 0.66
C TYR A 36 2.71 10.42 1.75
N LEU A 37 2.56 10.05 3.02
CA LEU A 37 2.72 10.98 4.14
C LEU A 37 4.17 11.50 4.19
N THR A 38 5.16 10.61 4.11
CA THR A 38 6.58 11.01 4.10
C THR A 38 6.93 11.86 2.87
N TYR A 39 6.37 11.56 1.70
CA TYR A 39 6.48 12.42 0.52
C TYR A 39 5.92 13.83 0.78
N ALA A 40 4.72 13.90 1.37
CA ALA A 40 4.05 15.16 1.68
C ALA A 40 4.84 16.01 2.68
N GLU A 41 5.36 15.41 3.76
CA GLU A 41 6.21 16.10 4.74
C GLU A 41 7.39 16.81 4.08
N ARG A 42 8.14 16.09 3.22
CA ARG A 42 9.30 16.65 2.51
C ARG A 42 8.90 17.78 1.57
N LYS A 43 7.72 17.68 0.95
CA LYS A 43 7.21 18.70 0.03
C LYS A 43 6.73 19.96 0.77
N VAL A 44 6.07 19.79 1.92
CA VAL A 44 5.62 20.89 2.80
C VAL A 44 6.82 21.64 3.37
N ILE A 45 7.83 20.93 3.89
CA ILE A 45 9.05 21.55 4.44
C ILE A 45 9.80 22.33 3.36
N GLY A 46 9.91 21.77 2.14
CA GLY A 46 10.49 22.48 1.00
C GLY A 46 9.74 23.78 0.68
N ALA A 47 8.40 23.70 0.63
CA ALA A 47 7.54 24.85 0.36
C ALA A 47 7.69 25.95 1.42
N ILE A 48 7.75 25.60 2.71
CA ILE A 48 7.99 26.54 3.81
C ILE A 48 9.32 27.27 3.64
N GLN A 49 10.35 26.57 3.17
CA GLN A 49 11.71 27.08 2.98
C GLN A 49 11.92 27.75 1.62
N LEU A 50 10.86 27.97 0.82
CA LEU A 50 10.92 28.51 -0.54
C LEU A 50 11.89 27.73 -1.46
N ARG A 51 12.06 26.42 -1.21
CA ARG A 51 12.83 25.52 -2.09
C ARG A 51 11.94 24.41 -2.64
N LYS A 52 12.29 23.88 -3.80
CA LYS A 52 11.57 22.73 -4.34
C LYS A 52 11.85 21.50 -3.47
N GLY A 53 10.77 20.89 -2.98
CA GLY A 53 10.80 19.57 -2.37
C GLY A 53 11.15 18.47 -3.39
N PRO A 54 10.97 17.18 -3.04
CA PRO A 54 11.41 16.06 -3.87
C PRO A 54 10.83 16.14 -5.31
N ASN A 55 11.72 16.11 -6.31
CA ASN A 55 11.38 16.29 -7.74
C ASN A 55 12.23 15.43 -8.70
N VAL A 56 12.97 14.43 -8.20
CA VAL A 56 13.97 13.70 -9.01
C VAL A 56 13.52 12.27 -9.37
N VAL A 57 12.76 11.59 -8.51
CA VAL A 57 12.34 10.20 -8.77
C VAL A 57 10.87 10.12 -9.20
N GLY A 58 10.63 9.87 -10.49
CA GLY A 58 9.29 9.79 -11.10
C GLY A 58 8.63 11.15 -11.41
N PRO A 59 7.44 11.16 -12.05
CA PRO A 59 6.69 12.40 -12.31
C PRO A 59 6.43 13.13 -10.99
N PHE A 60 6.85 14.40 -10.89
CA PHE A 60 6.71 15.23 -9.68
C PHE A 60 7.31 14.65 -8.38
N GLY A 61 8.22 13.67 -8.45
CA GLY A 61 8.81 13.04 -7.27
C GLY A 61 7.93 11.99 -6.58
N LEU A 62 6.83 11.53 -7.21
CA LEU A 62 5.82 10.65 -6.60
C LEU A 62 6.32 9.25 -6.21
N LEU A 63 7.50 8.84 -6.69
CA LEU A 63 8.12 7.55 -6.37
C LEU A 63 9.20 7.67 -5.27
N GLN A 64 9.20 8.78 -4.52
CA GLN A 64 10.15 9.10 -3.46
C GLN A 64 9.62 8.76 -2.08
#